data_AF-A0AAD9XGR1-F1
#
_entry.id   AF-A0AAD9XGR1-F1
#
_cell.length_a   1.000
_cell.length_b   1.000
_cell.length_c   1.000
_cell.angle_alpha   90.00
_cell.angle_beta   90.00
_cell.angle_gamma   90.00
#
_symmetry.space_group_name_H-M   'P 1'
#
loop_
_entity.id
_entity.type
_entity.pdbx_description
1 polymer ?
#
loop_
_entity_poly.entity_id
_entity_poly.type
_entity_poly.pdbx_seq_one_letter_code
_entity_poly.pdbx_strand_id
1 'polypeptide(L)'
;MGWIYPTISESVIGQVVGCQSSCDVWSRLYRIYCQQSIARALQLRNQLQAIKKGSDSKSDFVFKIKNIGDALIVVGEEVKDRDLVICLVNGVGHDFDAIVDVITTQRYISFEDAQYLLMVHEQRLEHLNSSSYLDIGIASAHLASNNF
;
A
#
# COMPACT_ATOMS: atom_id res chain seq x y z
N MET A 1 -40.97 14.15 -5.42
CA MET A 1 -40.64 12.92 -4.67
C MET A 1 -40.56 11.66 -5.54
N GLY A 2 -41.47 11.43 -6.49
CA GLY A 2 -41.60 10.13 -7.17
C GLY A 2 -40.44 9.62 -8.04
N TRP A 3 -39.45 10.45 -8.40
CA TRP A 3 -38.35 10.01 -9.28
C TRP A 3 -37.12 9.47 -8.53
N ILE A 4 -36.92 9.85 -7.26
CA ILE A 4 -35.72 9.45 -6.50
C ILE A 4 -35.94 8.14 -5.71
N TYR A 5 -37.19 7.83 -5.33
CA TYR A 5 -37.54 6.61 -4.60
C TYR A 5 -37.30 5.31 -5.40
N PRO A 6 -37.61 5.24 -6.71
CA PRO A 6 -37.32 4.05 -7.51
C PRO A 6 -35.81 3.83 -7.76
N THR A 7 -34.99 4.88 -7.59
CA THR A 7 -33.55 4.84 -7.87
C THR A 7 -32.70 4.52 -6.64
N ILE A 8 -33.28 4.51 -5.44
CA ILE A 8 -32.56 4.21 -4.20
C ILE A 8 -32.89 2.80 -3.71
N SER A 9 -31.89 2.09 -3.21
CA SER A 9 -32.08 0.75 -2.66
C SER A 9 -32.88 0.78 -1.36
N GLU A 10 -33.57 -0.31 -1.04
CA GLU A 10 -34.43 -0.43 0.15
C GLU A 10 -33.67 -0.12 1.45
N SER A 11 -32.38 -0.45 1.51
CA SER A 11 -31.48 -0.12 2.62
C SER A 11 -31.26 1.38 2.87
N VAL A 12 -31.51 2.22 1.86
CA VAL A 12 -31.29 3.68 1.89
C VAL A 12 -32.61 4.42 2.13
N ILE A 13 -33.76 3.81 1.83
CA ILE A 13 -35.09 4.36 2.07
C ILE A 13 -35.28 4.71 3.55
N GLY A 14 -34.81 3.85 4.46
CA GLY A 14 -34.84 4.10 5.91
C GLY A 14 -34.09 5.37 6.34
N GLN A 15 -33.06 5.79 5.59
CA GLN A 15 -32.26 6.97 5.92
C GLN A 15 -32.90 8.29 5.49
N VAL A 16 -33.90 8.24 4.60
CA VAL A 16 -34.55 9.42 4.00
C VAL A 16 -35.99 9.62 4.49
N VAL A 17 -36.45 8.77 5.42
CA VAL A 17 -37.75 8.91 6.09
C VAL A 17 -37.84 10.28 6.77
N GLY A 18 -38.94 11.01 6.50
CA GLY A 18 -39.21 12.33 7.04
C GLY A 18 -38.73 13.51 6.18
N CYS A 19 -38.02 13.28 5.07
CA CYS A 19 -37.71 14.32 4.10
C CYS A 19 -38.98 14.75 3.33
N GLN A 20 -39.19 16.07 3.18
CA GLN A 20 -40.43 16.62 2.60
C GLN A 20 -40.29 16.97 1.12
N SER A 21 -39.06 17.17 0.64
CA SER A 21 -38.77 17.45 -0.77
C SER A 21 -37.66 16.56 -1.33
N SER A 22 -37.60 16.45 -2.66
CA SER A 22 -36.53 15.71 -3.35
C SER A 22 -35.16 16.37 -3.10
N CYS A 23 -35.15 17.69 -2.84
CA CYS A 23 -33.96 18.41 -2.43
C CYS A 23 -33.48 17.95 -1.03
N ASP A 24 -34.39 17.82 -0.06
CA ASP A 24 -34.05 17.35 1.29
C ASP A 24 -33.50 15.92 1.29
N VAL A 25 -34.09 15.04 0.46
CA VAL A 25 -33.61 13.67 0.26
C VAL A 25 -32.18 13.70 -0.29
N TRP A 26 -31.95 14.46 -1.37
CA TRP A 26 -30.62 14.59 -1.98
C TRP A 26 -29.59 15.17 -1.01
N SER A 27 -29.91 16.27 -0.31
CA SER A 27 -29.02 16.91 0.66
C SER A 27 -28.69 15.97 1.82
N ARG A 28 -29.66 15.19 2.31
CA ARG A 28 -29.41 14.22 3.38
C ARG A 28 -28.51 13.07 2.91
N LEU A 29 -28.78 12.50 1.75
CA LEU A 29 -27.95 11.46 1.15
C LEU A 29 -26.54 11.98 0.90
N TYR A 30 -26.42 13.14 0.28
CA TYR A 30 -25.15 13.81 0.03
C TYR A 30 -24.36 13.96 1.34
N ARG A 31 -24.98 14.44 2.41
CA ARG A 31 -24.30 14.57 3.71
C ARG A 31 -23.81 13.22 4.25
N ILE A 32 -24.64 12.19 4.23
CA ILE A 32 -24.29 10.86 4.76
C ILE A 32 -23.13 10.26 3.96
N TYR A 33 -23.27 10.21 2.64
CA TYR A 33 -22.27 9.58 1.77
C TYR A 33 -20.99 10.41 1.65
N CYS A 34 -21.08 11.75 1.65
CA CYS A 34 -19.89 12.61 1.68
C CYS A 34 -19.10 12.43 2.98
N GLN A 35 -19.77 12.42 4.14
CA GLN A 35 -19.12 12.17 5.42
C GLN A 35 -18.45 10.79 5.46
N GLN A 36 -19.13 9.75 4.97
CA GLN A 36 -18.56 8.41 4.87
C GLN A 36 -17.36 8.35 3.91
N SER A 37 -17.44 9.04 2.76
CA SER A 37 -16.34 9.11 1.79
C SER A 37 -15.11 9.78 2.37
N ILE A 38 -15.28 10.92 3.07
CA ILE A 38 -14.19 11.63 3.74
C ILE A 38 -13.54 10.75 4.82
N ALA A 39 -14.36 10.10 5.66
CA ALA A 39 -13.85 9.21 6.70
C ALA A 39 -13.09 8.01 6.11
N ARG A 40 -13.61 7.43 5.02
CA ARG A 40 -12.94 6.34 4.30
C ARG A 40 -11.63 6.79 3.67
N ALA A 41 -11.59 7.97 3.06
CA ALA A 41 -10.36 8.54 2.51
C ALA A 41 -9.28 8.71 3.60
N LEU A 42 -9.64 9.29 4.75
CA LEU A 42 -8.72 9.44 5.88
C LEU A 42 -8.22 8.08 6.39
N GLN A 43 -9.11 7.10 6.54
CA GLN A 43 -8.73 5.75 6.94
C GLN A 43 -7.73 5.13 5.96
N LEU A 44 -7.99 5.23 4.66
CA LEU A 44 -7.10 4.68 3.62
C LEU A 44 -5.74 5.40 3.62
N ARG A 45 -5.70 6.72 3.80
CA ARG A 45 -4.43 7.47 3.95
C ARG A 45 -3.61 6.98 5.15
N ASN A 46 -4.27 6.80 6.29
CA ASN A 46 -3.61 6.27 7.50
C ASN A 46 -3.08 4.84 7.27
N GLN A 47 -3.86 3.98 6.60
CA GLN A 47 -3.42 2.62 6.25
C GLN A 47 -2.22 2.65 5.30
N LEU A 48 -2.24 3.53 4.30
CA LEU A 48 -1.15 3.68 3.33
C LEU A 48 0.17 4.09 4.01
N GLN A 49 0.10 5.02 4.96
CA GLN A 49 1.29 5.49 5.70
C GLN A 49 1.81 4.49 6.73
N ALA A 50 0.91 3.69 7.32
CA ALA A 50 1.26 2.70 8.33
C ALA A 50 1.76 1.37 7.74
N ILE A 51 1.68 1.18 6.42
CA ILE A 51 2.04 -0.08 5.78
C ILE A 51 3.53 -0.37 5.93
N LYS A 52 3.85 -1.61 6.31
CA LYS A 52 5.21 -2.14 6.45
C LYS A 52 5.26 -3.52 5.80
N LYS A 53 6.40 -3.89 5.21
CA LYS A 53 6.63 -5.23 4.66
C LYS A 53 6.54 -6.28 5.76
N GLY A 54 7.20 -6.06 6.90
CA GLY A 54 7.20 -7.00 8.02
C GLY A 54 7.57 -8.41 7.57
N SER A 55 6.71 -9.39 7.86
CA SER A 55 6.83 -10.78 7.44
C SER A 55 6.12 -11.10 6.11
N ASP A 56 5.46 -10.12 5.48
CA ASP A 56 4.80 -10.33 4.19
C ASP A 56 5.82 -10.64 3.09
N SER A 57 5.40 -11.42 2.09
CA SER A 57 6.16 -11.52 0.85
C SER A 57 6.23 -10.14 0.17
N LYS A 58 7.27 -9.89 -0.63
CA LYS A 58 7.37 -8.63 -1.38
C LYS A 58 6.13 -8.38 -2.25
N SER A 59 5.64 -9.42 -2.92
CA SER A 59 4.47 -9.33 -3.80
C SER A 59 3.22 -8.93 -3.03
N ASP A 60 2.98 -9.53 -1.86
CA ASP A 60 1.82 -9.17 -1.02
C ASP A 60 1.93 -7.74 -0.50
N PHE A 61 3.11 -7.33 -0.07
CA PHE A 61 3.37 -5.97 0.39
C PHE A 61 3.10 -4.93 -0.71
N VAL A 62 3.65 -5.13 -1.90
CA VAL A 62 3.43 -4.28 -3.07
C VAL A 62 1.95 -4.24 -3.46
N PHE A 63 1.29 -5.40 -3.48
CA PHE A 63 -0.13 -5.50 -3.79
C PHE A 63 -1.01 -4.74 -2.79
N LYS A 64 -0.70 -4.81 -1.49
CA LYS A 64 -1.41 -4.05 -0.46
C LYS A 64 -1.28 -2.54 -0.68
N ILE A 65 -0.09 -2.03 -1.01
CA ILE A 65 0.11 -0.61 -1.34
C ILE A 65 -0.76 -0.21 -2.53
N LYS A 66 -0.71 -0.99 -3.62
CA LYS A 66 -1.49 -0.72 -4.84
C LYS A 66 -2.99 -0.69 -4.56
N ASN A 67 -3.50 -1.69 -3.85
CA ASN A 67 -4.92 -1.77 -3.52
C ASN A 67 -5.41 -0.59 -2.69
N ILE A 68 -4.60 -0.11 -1.73
CA ILE A 68 -4.96 1.08 -0.95
C ILE A 68 -4.95 2.32 -1.83
N GLY A 69 -3.97 2.45 -2.74
CA GLY A 69 -3.93 3.51 -3.74
C GLY A 69 -5.16 3.51 -4.67
N ASP A 70 -5.52 2.35 -5.21
CA ASP A 70 -6.71 2.20 -6.05
C ASP A 70 -7.99 2.52 -5.27
N ALA A 71 -8.09 2.11 -4.00
CA ALA A 71 -9.22 2.44 -3.15
C ALA A 71 -9.33 3.95 -2.85
N LEU A 72 -8.20 4.66 -2.74
CA LEU A 72 -8.17 6.12 -2.62
C LEU A 72 -8.72 6.78 -3.89
N ILE A 73 -8.31 6.32 -5.07
CA ILE A 73 -8.83 6.81 -6.36
C ILE A 73 -10.36 6.61 -6.44
N VAL A 74 -10.85 5.45 -5.99
CA VAL A 74 -12.30 5.13 -5.98
C VAL A 74 -13.10 6.09 -5.09
N VAL A 75 -12.54 6.58 -3.99
CA VAL A 75 -13.21 7.58 -3.13
C VAL A 75 -12.99 9.04 -3.57
N GLY A 76 -12.35 9.24 -4.72
CA GLY A 76 -12.14 10.55 -5.34
C GLY A 76 -10.84 11.25 -4.93
N GLU A 77 -9.89 10.55 -4.32
CA GLU A 77 -8.58 11.10 -3.96
C GLU A 77 -7.59 10.97 -5.12
N GLU A 78 -6.78 12.01 -5.33
CA GLU A 78 -5.62 11.91 -6.21
C GLU A 78 -4.49 11.15 -5.49
N VAL A 79 -3.95 10.14 -6.15
CA VAL A 79 -2.79 9.37 -5.66
C VAL A 79 -1.68 9.51 -6.67
N LYS A 80 -0.55 10.09 -6.25
CA LYS A 80 0.64 10.23 -7.09
C LYS A 80 1.54 9.03 -6.91
N ASP A 81 2.21 8.62 -7.97
CA ASP A 81 3.26 7.58 -7.91
C ASP A 81 4.29 7.86 -6.82
N ARG A 82 4.69 9.13 -6.66
CA ARG A 82 5.61 9.55 -5.61
C ARG A 82 5.11 9.18 -4.20
N ASP A 83 3.82 9.28 -3.93
CA ASP A 83 3.26 8.93 -2.62
C ASP A 83 3.36 7.41 -2.38
N LEU A 84 3.06 6.62 -3.40
CA LEU A 84 3.18 5.16 -3.35
C LEU A 84 4.63 4.72 -3.21
N VAL A 85 5.56 5.36 -3.93
CA VAL A 85 7.01 5.13 -3.81
C VAL A 85 7.51 5.44 -2.42
N ILE A 86 7.09 6.56 -1.81
CA ILE A 86 7.47 6.91 -0.43
C ILE A 86 6.98 5.82 0.54
N CYS A 87 5.76 5.35 0.40
CA CYS A 87 5.23 4.29 1.26
C CYS A 87 5.97 2.96 1.06
N LEU A 88 6.33 2.64 -0.19
CA LEU A 88 7.11 1.47 -0.55
C LEU A 88 8.49 1.49 0.13
N VAL A 89 9.25 2.58 -0.03
CA VAL A 89 10.61 2.69 0.55
C VAL A 89 10.60 2.81 2.07
N ASN A 90 9.60 3.47 2.66
CA ASN A 90 9.47 3.55 4.12
C ASN A 90 9.00 2.24 4.74
N GLY A 91 8.41 1.35 3.95
CA GLY A 91 7.87 0.08 4.42
C GLY A 91 8.85 -1.09 4.37
N VAL A 92 9.98 -0.95 3.66
CA VAL A 92 11.05 -1.96 3.63
C VAL A 92 11.99 -1.80 4.84
N GLY A 93 12.69 -2.88 5.19
CA GLY A 93 13.65 -2.89 6.29
C GLY A 93 15.04 -2.37 5.90
N HIS A 94 15.92 -2.23 6.89
CA HIS A 94 17.27 -1.65 6.74
C HIS A 94 18.17 -2.34 5.72
N ASP A 95 17.91 -3.62 5.41
CA ASP A 95 18.65 -4.36 4.38
C ASP A 95 18.52 -3.70 2.98
N PHE A 96 17.53 -2.83 2.79
CA PHE A 96 17.25 -2.12 1.55
C PHE A 96 17.76 -0.66 1.55
N ASP A 97 18.41 -0.16 2.61
CA ASP A 97 18.78 1.26 2.73
C ASP A 97 19.57 1.77 1.50
N ALA A 98 20.51 0.97 0.99
CA ALA A 98 21.30 1.33 -0.19
C ALA A 98 20.46 1.55 -1.46
N ILE A 99 19.41 0.75 -1.68
CA ILE A 99 18.54 0.92 -2.85
C ILE A 99 17.47 1.99 -2.60
N VAL A 100 17.05 2.18 -1.35
CA VAL A 100 16.17 3.28 -0.93
C VAL A 100 16.81 4.63 -1.24
N ASP A 101 18.10 4.82 -0.96
CA ASP A 101 18.83 6.05 -1.30
C ASP A 101 18.86 6.32 -2.81
N VAL A 102 19.06 5.28 -3.61
CA VAL A 102 19.04 5.39 -5.09
C VAL A 102 17.65 5.75 -5.61
N ILE A 103 16.60 5.19 -5.03
CA ILE A 103 15.21 5.49 -5.43
C ILE A 103 14.83 6.91 -5.03
N THR A 104 15.17 7.34 -3.81
CA THR A 104 14.76 8.64 -3.25
C THR A 104 15.46 9.82 -3.90
N THR A 105 16.68 9.63 -4.44
CA THR A 105 17.42 10.65 -5.17
C THR A 105 16.90 10.90 -6.59
N GLN A 106 16.07 10.00 -7.13
CA GLN A 106 15.49 10.18 -8.46
C GLN A 106 14.38 11.24 -8.45
N ARG A 107 14.48 12.20 -9.38
CA ARG A 107 13.49 13.28 -9.53
C ARG A 107 12.14 12.76 -10.02
N TYR A 108 12.15 11.78 -10.91
CA TYR A 108 10.97 11.15 -11.46
C TYR A 108 11.21 9.64 -11.46
N ILE A 109 10.38 8.92 -10.69
CA ILE A 109 10.37 7.47 -10.64
C ILE A 109 8.91 7.03 -10.53
N SER A 110 8.51 6.07 -11.35
CA SER A 110 7.19 5.48 -11.28
C SER A 110 7.12 4.49 -10.12
N PHE A 111 5.90 4.18 -9.68
CA PHE A 111 5.73 3.14 -8.67
C PHE A 111 6.23 1.76 -9.16
N GLU A 112 6.05 1.48 -10.44
CA GLU A 112 6.46 0.22 -11.10
C GLU A 112 7.99 0.09 -11.18
N ASP A 113 8.70 1.16 -11.53
CA ASP A 113 10.16 1.19 -11.57
C ASP A 113 10.76 0.98 -10.18
N ALA A 114 10.19 1.62 -9.15
CA ALA A 114 10.64 1.46 -7.78
C ALA A 114 10.48 0.01 -7.28
N GLN A 115 9.36 -0.64 -7.63
CA GLN A 115 9.14 -2.07 -7.33
C GLN A 115 10.17 -2.96 -8.01
N TYR A 116 10.45 -2.69 -9.29
CA TYR A 116 11.44 -3.43 -10.07
C TYR A 116 12.84 -3.32 -9.42
N LEU A 117 13.25 -2.11 -9.05
CA LEU A 117 14.54 -1.86 -8.41
C LEU A 117 14.66 -2.60 -7.06
N LEU A 118 13.61 -2.58 -6.24
CA LEU A 118 13.58 -3.33 -4.97
C LEU A 118 13.65 -4.84 -5.21
N MET A 119 12.98 -5.35 -6.24
CA MET A 119 13.03 -6.77 -6.60
C MET A 119 14.43 -7.21 -7.01
N VAL A 120 15.10 -6.45 -7.86
CA VAL A 120 16.48 -6.75 -8.28
C VAL A 120 17.42 -6.73 -7.07
N HIS A 121 17.22 -5.78 -6.15
CA HIS A 121 18.01 -5.70 -4.93
C HIS A 121 17.78 -6.90 -3.99
N GLU A 122 16.52 -7.33 -3.82
CA GLU A 122 16.16 -8.50 -3.02
C GLU A 122 16.86 -9.77 -3.52
N GLN A 123 16.82 -10.02 -4.83
CA GLN A 123 17.51 -11.17 -5.43
C GLN A 123 19.02 -11.14 -5.17
N ARG A 124 19.64 -9.95 -5.22
CA ARG A 124 21.06 -9.79 -4.89
C ARG A 124 21.36 -10.12 -3.42
N LEU A 125 20.51 -9.67 -2.50
CA LEU A 125 20.65 -9.99 -1.07
C LEU A 125 20.54 -11.49 -0.80
N GLU A 126 19.60 -12.18 -1.47
CA GLU A 126 19.44 -13.63 -1.37
C GLU A 126 20.69 -14.39 -1.83
N HIS A 127 21.30 -13.97 -2.94
CA HIS A 127 22.56 -14.56 -3.42
C HIS A 127 23.72 -14.33 -2.45
N LEU A 128 23.86 -13.12 -1.89
CA LEU A 128 24.91 -12.80 -0.92
C LEU A 128 24.75 -13.61 0.37
N ASN A 129 23.52 -13.70 0.88
CA ASN A 129 23.21 -14.50 2.06
C ASN A 129 23.52 -15.98 1.82
N SER A 130 23.13 -16.52 0.66
CA SER A 130 23.42 -17.91 0.27
C SER A 130 24.93 -18.18 0.17
N SER A 131 25.70 -17.25 -0.38
CA SER A 131 27.18 -17.36 -0.48
C SER A 131 27.85 -17.30 0.89
N SER A 132 27.38 -16.42 1.78
CA SER A 132 27.87 -16.32 3.16
C SER A 132 27.73 -17.64 3.94
N TYR A 133 26.61 -18.36 3.77
CA TYR A 133 26.43 -19.66 4.41
C TYR A 133 27.42 -20.72 3.92
N LEU A 134 27.80 -20.68 2.63
CA LEU A 134 28.79 -21.60 2.06
C LEU A 134 30.19 -21.32 2.62
N ASP A 135 30.59 -20.06 2.75
CA ASP A 135 31.90 -19.69 3.33
C ASP A 135 32.02 -20.07 4.81
N ILE A 136 30.96 -19.88 5.61
CA ILE A 136 30.94 -20.32 7.02
C ILE A 136 31.04 -21.85 7.11
N GLY A 137 30.32 -22.57 6.25
CA GLY A 137 30.38 -24.03 6.17
C GLY A 137 31.79 -24.53 5.86
N ILE A 138 32.45 -23.94 4.86
CA ILE A 138 33.84 -24.28 4.48
C ILE A 138 34.81 -23.92 5.61
N ALA A 139 34.73 -22.73 6.19
CA ALA A 139 35.60 -22.31 7.29
C ALA A 139 35.47 -23.24 8.52
N SER A 140 34.25 -23.68 8.84
CA SER A 140 34.02 -24.63 9.94
C SER A 140 34.60 -26.02 9.67
N ALA A 141 34.53 -26.50 8.42
CA ALA A 141 35.11 -27.78 8.01
C ALA A 141 36.65 -27.76 8.06
N HIS A 142 37.26 -26.65 7.66
CA HIS A 142 38.72 -26.46 7.71
C HIS A 142 39.26 -26.37 9.15
N LEU A 143 38.49 -25.82 10.09
CA LEU A 143 38.87 -25.80 11.52
C LEU A 143 38.79 -27.20 12.16
N ALA A 144 37.86 -28.05 11.72
CA ALA A 144 37.73 -29.42 12.23
C ALA A 144 38.87 -30.34 11.75
N SER A 145 39.42 -30.11 10.56
CA SER A 145 40.48 -30.96 9.98
C SER A 145 41.89 -30.73 10.55
N ASN A 146 42.13 -29.59 11.21
CA ASN A 146 43.46 -29.21 11.70
C ASN A 146 43.76 -29.63 13.16
N ASN A 147 42.87 -30.40 13.80
CA ASN A 147 42.99 -30.79 15.22
C ASN A 147 43.35 -32.28 15.46
N PHE A 148 44.00 -32.96 14.50
CA PHE A 148 44.49 -34.34 14.68
C PHE A 148 45.96 -34.49 14.29
#